data_AF-A0A725BHE3-F1
#
_entry.id   AF-A0A725BHE3-F1
#
_cell.length_a   1.000
_cell.length_b   1.000
_cell.length_c   1.000
_cell.angle_alpha   90.00
_cell.angle_beta   90.00
_cell.angle_gamma   90.00
#
_symmetry.space_group_name_H-M   'P 1'
#
loop_
_entity.id
_entity.type
_entity.pdbx_description
1 polymer ?
#
loop_
_entity_poly.entity_id
_entity_poly.type
_entity_poly.pdbx_seq_one_letter_code
_entity_poly.pdbx_strand_id
1 'polypeptide(L)'
;ANTQNSEATWTYYQSADVILYFLNAAGTVLSETETKNFQKIYQHNQNVLIVVTKMDATDDVDTIVRHIAEKLPGPKIIPVSAREGTNIDRLRREVLDILKKFDKDNVFVRQMDPTVRGKIANNWIVGAGTAAGAIGAVPFPGADIIPLTSIQIGLMLKLSNLYERQLSKESAKELLVVTIVGNSGKTAFRQIAKLVPGYGAVIAAGVASTATLALGYGTKYVYENKLELTPEQLMGFVKRFRKKAEESSEETNE
;
A
#
# COMPACT_ATOMS: atom_id res chain seq x y z
N ALA A 1 -17.83 -16.10 36.62
CA ALA A 1 -17.17 -15.22 35.64
C ALA A 1 -15.71 -15.68 35.52
N ASN A 2 -15.27 -16.02 34.30
CA ASN A 2 -14.00 -16.71 34.06
C ASN A 2 -12.84 -15.70 34.04
N THR A 3 -12.09 -15.61 35.13
CA THR A 3 -11.07 -14.56 35.40
C THR A 3 -9.84 -14.64 34.48
N GLN A 4 -9.51 -15.83 33.95
CA GLN A 4 -8.39 -16.02 33.00
C GLN A 4 -8.58 -15.29 31.67
N ASN A 5 -9.81 -15.02 31.23
CA ASN A 5 -10.07 -14.27 30.00
C ASN A 5 -9.90 -12.75 30.18
N SER A 6 -9.88 -12.23 31.42
CA SER A 6 -9.90 -10.78 31.65
C SER A 6 -8.52 -10.12 31.49
N GLU A 7 -7.43 -10.80 31.88
CA GLU A 7 -6.07 -10.26 31.76
C GLU A 7 -5.57 -10.27 30.31
N ALA A 8 -5.80 -11.38 29.58
CA ALA A 8 -5.46 -11.45 28.16
C ALA A 8 -6.19 -10.38 27.35
N THR A 9 -7.50 -10.21 27.59
CA THR A 9 -8.34 -9.19 26.96
C THR A 9 -7.86 -7.77 27.30
N TRP A 10 -7.34 -7.56 28.51
CA TRP A 10 -6.79 -6.28 28.94
C TRP A 10 -5.51 -5.89 28.20
N THR A 11 -4.58 -6.84 28.00
CA THR A 11 -3.37 -6.63 27.20
C THR A 11 -3.70 -6.29 25.74
N TYR A 12 -4.78 -6.86 25.18
CA TYR A 12 -5.25 -6.50 23.85
C TYR A 12 -5.80 -5.07 23.78
N TYR A 13 -6.53 -4.59 24.78
CA TYR A 13 -7.04 -3.22 24.79
C TYR A 13 -5.92 -2.17 24.87
N GLN A 14 -4.83 -2.46 25.57
CA GLN A 14 -3.69 -1.55 25.69
C GLN A 14 -2.86 -1.46 24.40
N SER A 15 -2.81 -2.53 23.61
CA SER A 15 -1.98 -2.61 22.40
C SER A 15 -2.73 -2.41 21.08
N ALA A 16 -4.07 -2.31 21.10
CA ALA A 16 -4.87 -2.15 19.89
C ALA A 16 -4.79 -0.74 19.28
N ASP A 17 -4.61 -0.64 17.96
CA ASP A 17 -4.63 0.65 17.23
C ASP A 17 -6.05 1.26 17.16
N VAL A 18 -7.07 0.41 17.10
CA VAL A 18 -8.48 0.80 17.09
C VAL A 18 -9.31 -0.21 17.85
N ILE A 19 -10.26 0.27 18.65
CA ILE A 19 -11.19 -0.57 19.42
C ILE A 19 -12.62 -0.31 18.94
N LEU A 20 -13.33 -1.38 18.59
CA LEU A 20 -14.76 -1.32 18.29
C LEU A 20 -15.55 -1.80 19.51
N TYR A 21 -16.28 -0.90 20.14
CA TYR A 21 -17.10 -1.19 21.31
C TYR A 21 -18.55 -1.35 20.89
N PHE A 22 -19.06 -2.58 20.91
CA PHE A 22 -20.39 -2.90 20.40
C PHE A 22 -21.47 -2.75 21.47
N LEU A 23 -22.52 -2.02 21.14
CA LEU A 23 -23.78 -1.92 21.90
C LEU A 23 -24.93 -2.43 21.03
N ASN A 24 -26.01 -2.89 21.63
CA ASN A 24 -27.17 -3.42 20.91
C ASN A 24 -28.38 -2.51 21.10
N ALA A 25 -28.94 -1.99 20.01
CA ALA A 25 -30.12 -1.13 20.04
C ALA A 25 -31.42 -1.86 20.41
N ALA A 26 -31.50 -3.18 20.17
CA ALA A 26 -32.71 -3.99 20.35
C ALA A 26 -32.97 -4.44 21.81
N GLY A 27 -32.41 -3.75 22.80
CA GLY A 27 -32.48 -4.15 24.21
C GLY A 27 -31.96 -3.07 25.16
N THR A 28 -31.40 -3.46 26.31
CA THR A 28 -30.72 -2.51 27.20
C THR A 28 -29.47 -1.99 26.51
N VAL A 29 -29.55 -0.81 25.91
CA VAL A 29 -28.47 -0.32 25.05
C VAL A 29 -27.20 -0.01 25.83
N LEU A 30 -27.33 0.45 27.08
CA LEU A 30 -26.20 0.81 27.92
C LEU A 30 -26.49 0.55 29.40
N SER A 31 -26.08 -0.61 29.88
CA SER A 31 -26.12 -1.00 31.29
C SER A 31 -25.01 -0.32 32.11
N GLU A 32 -25.13 -0.35 33.44
CA GLU A 32 -24.06 0.10 34.35
C GLU A 32 -22.76 -0.68 34.16
N THR A 33 -22.86 -1.98 33.89
CA THR A 33 -21.69 -2.84 33.66
C THR A 33 -20.98 -2.45 32.37
N GLU A 34 -21.72 -2.22 31.28
CA GLU A 34 -21.16 -1.72 30.02
C GLU A 34 -20.52 -0.34 30.20
N THR A 35 -21.18 0.55 30.94
CA THR A 35 -20.65 1.88 31.25
C THR A 35 -19.30 1.79 31.98
N LYS A 36 -19.21 0.98 33.05
CA LYS A 36 -17.97 0.78 33.81
C LYS A 36 -16.88 0.13 32.96
N ASN A 37 -17.23 -0.85 32.12
CA ASN A 37 -16.27 -1.50 31.24
C ASN A 37 -15.74 -0.55 30.18
N PHE A 38 -16.60 0.23 29.54
CA PHE A 38 -16.22 1.24 28.58
C PHE A 38 -15.25 2.26 29.18
N GLN A 39 -15.58 2.81 30.36
CA GLN A 39 -14.74 3.81 31.02
C GLN A 39 -13.33 3.29 31.31
N LYS A 40 -13.20 2.04 31.74
CA LYS A 40 -11.88 1.40 31.95
C LYS A 40 -11.07 1.34 30.66
N ILE A 41 -11.69 0.93 29.55
CA ILE A 41 -11.04 0.87 28.24
C ILE A 41 -10.64 2.27 27.78
N TYR A 42 -11.56 3.23 27.85
CA TYR A 42 -11.37 4.59 27.35
C TYR A 42 -10.33 5.39 28.13
N GLN A 43 -10.10 5.06 29.42
CA GLN A 43 -9.00 5.61 30.21
C GLN A 43 -7.60 5.23 29.68
N HIS A 44 -7.49 4.11 28.97
CA HIS A 44 -6.21 3.57 28.50
C HIS A 44 -6.02 3.77 27.00
N ASN A 45 -7.11 3.72 26.22
CA ASN A 45 -7.07 3.89 24.78
C ASN A 45 -8.28 4.70 24.31
N GLN A 46 -8.02 5.90 23.79
CA GLN A 46 -9.07 6.81 23.30
C GLN A 46 -9.47 6.55 21.85
N ASN A 47 -8.81 5.61 21.15
CA ASN A 47 -9.11 5.25 19.77
C ASN A 47 -10.25 4.23 19.69
N VAL A 48 -11.35 4.55 20.37
CA VAL A 48 -12.53 3.70 20.51
C VAL A 48 -13.66 4.29 19.67
N LEU A 49 -14.32 3.44 18.89
CA LEU A 49 -15.60 3.72 18.24
C LEU A 49 -16.70 2.93 18.93
N ILE A 50 -17.80 3.59 19.29
CA ILE A 50 -19.00 2.91 19.77
C ILE A 50 -19.85 2.53 18.56
N VAL A 51 -20.09 1.23 18.39
CA VAL A 51 -20.89 0.67 17.30
C VAL A 51 -22.23 0.22 17.84
N VAL A 52 -23.30 0.95 17.51
CA VAL A 52 -24.66 0.61 17.94
C VAL A 52 -25.29 -0.29 16.89
N THR A 53 -25.35 -1.58 17.19
CA THR A 53 -25.84 -2.64 16.29
C THR A 53 -27.35 -2.80 16.36
N LYS A 54 -27.92 -3.45 15.33
CA LYS A 54 -29.37 -3.73 15.20
C LYS A 54 -30.22 -2.48 15.22
N MET A 55 -29.74 -1.39 14.60
CA MET A 55 -30.52 -0.15 14.50
C MET A 55 -31.84 -0.35 13.76
N ASP A 56 -31.96 -1.39 12.92
CA ASP A 56 -33.18 -1.79 12.21
C ASP A 56 -34.28 -2.33 13.14
N ALA A 57 -33.96 -2.65 14.39
CA ALA A 57 -34.93 -3.15 15.35
C ALA A 57 -35.63 -2.05 16.16
N THR A 58 -35.37 -0.77 15.86
CA THR A 58 -35.94 0.39 16.57
C THR A 58 -36.11 1.58 15.64
N ASP A 59 -37.20 2.33 15.83
CA ASP A 59 -37.49 3.53 15.05
C ASP A 59 -36.84 4.80 15.63
N ASP A 60 -36.30 4.73 16.87
CA ASP A 60 -35.74 5.88 17.59
C ASP A 60 -34.25 5.71 17.91
N VAL A 61 -33.45 5.56 16.86
CA VAL A 61 -31.99 5.46 16.94
C VAL A 61 -31.37 6.75 17.52
N ASP A 62 -31.96 7.91 17.24
CA ASP A 62 -31.40 9.19 17.67
C ASP A 62 -31.45 9.38 19.18
N THR A 63 -32.55 8.96 19.84
CA THR A 63 -32.63 9.02 21.30
C THR A 63 -31.63 8.08 21.95
N ILE A 64 -31.41 6.90 21.36
CA ILE A 64 -30.39 5.96 21.83
C ILE A 64 -28.99 6.57 21.71
N VAL A 65 -28.66 7.16 20.56
CA VAL A 65 -27.36 7.80 20.32
C VAL A 65 -27.15 8.97 21.30
N ARG A 66 -28.17 9.80 21.51
CA ARG A 66 -28.13 10.90 22.50
C ARG A 66 -27.88 10.38 23.92
N HIS A 67 -28.61 9.34 24.34
CA HIS A 67 -28.43 8.74 25.66
C HIS A 67 -27.01 8.20 25.89
N ILE A 68 -26.44 7.55 24.87
CA ILE A 68 -25.05 7.06 24.93
C ILE A 68 -24.08 8.24 25.00
N ALA A 69 -24.27 9.27 24.18
CA ALA A 69 -23.39 10.44 24.14
C ALA A 69 -23.36 11.21 25.47
N GLU A 70 -24.51 11.30 26.17
CA GLU A 70 -24.61 11.92 27.49
C GLU A 70 -23.82 11.15 28.55
N LYS A 71 -23.91 9.81 28.54
CA LYS A 71 -23.24 8.95 29.52
C LYS A 71 -21.76 8.71 29.22
N LEU A 72 -21.41 8.63 27.94
CA LEU A 72 -20.08 8.29 27.43
C LEU A 72 -19.57 9.40 26.49
N PRO A 73 -19.18 10.57 27.02
CA PRO A 73 -18.72 11.69 26.19
C PRO A 73 -17.33 11.41 25.59
N GLY A 74 -17.13 11.80 24.32
CA GLY A 74 -15.83 11.72 23.63
C GLY A 74 -15.78 10.82 22.38
N PRO A 75 -16.03 9.50 22.48
CA PRO A 75 -15.95 8.60 21.33
C PRO A 75 -17.00 8.91 20.27
N LYS A 76 -16.69 8.63 19.00
CA LYS A 76 -17.72 8.66 17.94
C LYS A 76 -18.66 7.46 18.09
N ILE A 77 -19.96 7.72 17.93
CA ILE A 77 -21.02 6.71 17.97
C ILE A 77 -21.53 6.50 16.55
N ILE A 78 -21.53 5.24 16.10
CA ILE A 78 -21.92 4.86 14.75
C ILE A 78 -23.01 3.78 14.84
N PRO A 79 -24.29 4.14 14.60
CA PRO A 79 -25.35 3.16 14.49
C PRO A 79 -25.26 2.42 13.15
N VAL A 80 -25.41 1.11 13.18
CA VAL A 80 -25.30 0.23 12.00
C VAL A 80 -26.39 -0.83 12.00
N SER A 81 -26.79 -1.24 10.79
CA SER A 81 -27.52 -2.49 10.57
C SER A 81 -26.66 -3.43 9.73
N ALA A 82 -26.25 -4.55 10.33
CA ALA A 82 -25.56 -5.61 9.58
C ALA A 82 -26.51 -6.34 8.63
N ARG A 83 -27.83 -6.35 8.93
CA ARG A 83 -28.86 -6.99 8.12
C ARG A 83 -29.13 -6.21 6.84
N GLU A 84 -29.24 -4.90 6.95
CA GLU A 84 -29.56 -4.01 5.82
C GLU A 84 -28.31 -3.42 5.15
N GLY A 85 -27.14 -3.51 5.79
CA GLY A 85 -25.91 -2.87 5.33
C GLY A 85 -25.83 -1.37 5.65
N THR A 86 -26.81 -0.82 6.37
CA THR A 86 -26.89 0.60 6.73
C THR A 86 -25.68 1.04 7.56
N ASN A 87 -25.04 2.14 7.15
CA ASN A 87 -23.88 2.78 7.77
C ASN A 87 -22.59 1.93 7.87
N ILE A 88 -22.51 0.76 7.24
CA ILE A 88 -21.29 -0.06 7.23
C ILE A 88 -20.12 0.68 6.56
N ASP A 89 -20.38 1.40 5.46
CA ASP A 89 -19.36 2.23 4.82
C ASP A 89 -18.90 3.40 5.68
N ARG A 90 -19.79 3.96 6.49
CA ARG A 90 -19.44 5.02 7.44
C ARG A 90 -18.55 4.46 8.54
N LEU A 91 -18.91 3.31 9.11
CA LEU A 91 -18.07 2.61 10.09
C LEU A 91 -16.68 2.31 9.53
N ARG A 92 -16.60 1.80 8.30
CA ARG A 92 -15.34 1.54 7.60
C ARG A 92 -14.49 2.80 7.47
N ARG A 93 -15.06 3.93 7.01
CA ARG A 93 -14.34 5.20 6.88
C ARG A 93 -13.79 5.70 8.21
N GLU A 94 -14.57 5.60 9.27
CA GLU A 94 -14.16 6.05 10.60
C GLU A 94 -13.05 5.18 11.20
N VAL A 95 -13.11 3.86 11.00
CA VAL A 95 -12.02 2.94 11.34
C VAL A 95 -10.74 3.32 10.58
N LEU A 96 -10.85 3.56 9.27
CA LEU A 96 -9.70 3.98 8.46
C LEU A 96 -9.12 5.31 8.93
N ASP A 97 -9.94 6.27 9.31
CA ASP A 97 -9.47 7.58 9.77
C ASP A 97 -8.73 7.49 11.11
N ILE A 98 -9.10 6.57 11.98
CA ILE A 98 -8.33 6.24 13.18
C ILE A 98 -7.01 5.57 12.79
N LEU A 99 -7.06 4.52 11.96
CA LEU A 99 -5.88 3.76 11.55
C LEU A 99 -4.84 4.61 10.80
N LYS A 100 -5.26 5.61 10.02
CA LYS A 100 -4.36 6.59 9.39
C LYS A 100 -3.48 7.34 10.39
N LYS A 101 -3.88 7.45 11.66
CA LYS A 101 -3.04 8.07 12.70
C LYS A 101 -1.86 7.17 13.08
N PHE A 102 -2.02 5.86 12.95
CA PHE A 102 -1.04 4.84 13.34
C PHE A 102 -0.19 4.36 12.17
N ASP A 103 -0.78 4.21 10.99
CA ASP A 103 -0.12 3.71 9.79
C ASP A 103 -0.55 4.53 8.56
N LYS A 104 0.13 5.66 8.36
CA LYS A 104 -0.15 6.64 7.29
C LYS A 104 0.08 6.08 5.89
N ASP A 105 0.89 5.05 5.75
CA ASP A 105 1.45 4.65 4.45
C ASP A 105 0.81 3.36 3.89
N ASN A 106 0.30 2.43 4.72
CA ASN A 106 -0.17 1.13 4.22
C ASN A 106 -1.69 0.90 4.26
N VAL A 107 -2.45 1.54 5.16
CA VAL A 107 -3.88 1.19 5.36
C VAL A 107 -4.78 1.64 4.19
N PHE A 108 -4.47 2.78 3.57
CA PHE A 108 -5.20 3.25 2.38
C PHE A 108 -4.96 2.33 1.18
N VAL A 109 -3.71 1.89 1.00
CA VAL A 109 -3.28 1.01 -0.09
C VAL A 109 -4.05 -0.32 -0.08
N ARG A 110 -4.31 -0.89 1.12
CA ARG A 110 -5.06 -2.16 1.26
C ARG A 110 -6.45 -2.12 0.66
N GLN A 111 -7.13 -0.97 0.79
CA GLN A 111 -8.51 -0.78 0.33
C GLN A 111 -8.61 -0.05 -1.01
N MET A 112 -7.48 0.33 -1.61
CA MET A 112 -7.49 0.98 -2.92
C MET A 112 -7.92 0.00 -4.01
N ASP A 113 -8.85 0.47 -4.85
CA ASP A 113 -9.21 -0.18 -6.10
C ASP A 113 -7.94 -0.54 -6.91
N PRO A 114 -7.82 -1.78 -7.43
CA PRO A 114 -6.64 -2.23 -8.17
C PRO A 114 -6.29 -1.32 -9.35
N THR A 115 -7.28 -0.72 -10.01
CA THR A 115 -7.09 0.18 -11.15
C THR A 115 -6.43 1.49 -10.72
N VAL A 116 -6.85 2.05 -9.58
CA VAL A 116 -6.26 3.28 -9.03
C VAL A 116 -4.82 3.01 -8.57
N ARG A 117 -4.60 1.89 -7.88
CA ARG A 117 -3.27 1.44 -7.46
C ARG A 117 -2.32 1.28 -8.64
N GLY A 118 -2.78 0.64 -9.71
CA GLY A 118 -2.02 0.48 -10.95
C GLY A 118 -1.65 1.80 -11.62
N LYS A 119 -2.55 2.79 -11.62
CA LYS A 119 -2.28 4.15 -12.14
C LYS A 119 -1.21 4.88 -11.33
N ILE A 120 -1.27 4.81 -10.00
CA ILE A 120 -0.24 5.41 -9.13
C ILE A 120 1.13 4.77 -9.41
N ALA A 121 1.18 3.44 -9.48
CA ALA A 121 2.41 2.71 -9.81
C ALA A 121 2.99 3.17 -11.15
N ASN A 122 2.16 3.29 -12.19
CA ASN A 122 2.59 3.75 -13.52
C ASN A 122 3.20 5.16 -13.47
N ASN A 123 2.59 6.09 -12.74
CA ASN A 123 3.10 7.46 -12.61
C ASN A 123 4.48 7.49 -11.94
N TRP A 124 4.68 6.68 -10.89
CA TRP A 124 5.99 6.57 -10.24
C TRP A 124 7.05 5.93 -11.13
N ILE A 125 6.68 4.90 -11.91
CA ILE A 125 7.58 4.22 -12.85
C ILE A 125 8.03 5.19 -13.94
N VAL A 126 7.10 5.93 -14.56
CA VAL A 126 7.41 6.91 -15.61
C VAL A 126 8.26 8.06 -15.07
N GLY A 127 7.94 8.58 -13.88
CA GLY A 127 8.74 9.61 -13.23
C GLY A 127 10.17 9.16 -12.94
N ALA A 128 10.34 7.94 -12.42
CA ALA A 128 11.65 7.35 -12.17
C ALA A 128 12.44 7.09 -13.46
N GLY A 129 11.79 6.59 -14.52
CA GLY A 129 12.41 6.41 -15.84
C GLY A 129 12.91 7.74 -16.43
N THR A 130 12.07 8.78 -16.34
CA THR A 130 12.45 10.14 -16.79
C THR A 130 13.65 10.68 -16.03
N ALA A 131 13.63 10.57 -14.69
CA ALA A 131 14.75 10.99 -13.85
C ALA A 131 16.03 10.18 -14.14
N ALA A 132 15.92 8.88 -14.31
CA ALA A 132 17.04 8.01 -14.67
C ALA A 132 17.64 8.38 -16.03
N GLY A 133 16.82 8.69 -17.03
CA GLY A 133 17.28 9.16 -18.32
C GLY A 133 18.03 10.49 -18.23
N ALA A 134 17.52 11.43 -17.45
CA ALA A 134 18.21 12.70 -17.19
C ALA A 134 19.59 12.48 -16.53
N ILE A 135 19.68 11.59 -15.54
CA ILE A 135 20.97 11.24 -14.92
C ILE A 135 21.91 10.55 -15.91
N GLY A 136 21.40 9.66 -16.77
CA GLY A 136 22.18 8.96 -17.79
C GLY A 136 22.66 9.86 -18.93
N ALA A 137 22.02 11.00 -19.16
CA ALA A 137 22.42 11.98 -20.16
C ALA A 137 23.63 12.83 -19.74
N VAL A 138 23.93 12.89 -18.44
CA VAL A 138 25.02 13.71 -17.89
C VAL A 138 26.31 12.90 -17.91
N PRO A 139 27.39 13.37 -18.58
CA PRO A 139 28.70 12.75 -18.49
C PRO A 139 29.30 13.05 -17.11
N PHE A 140 29.10 12.15 -16.14
CA PHE A 140 29.70 12.27 -14.81
C PHE A 140 31.17 11.83 -14.85
N PRO A 141 32.15 12.71 -14.54
CA PRO A 141 33.52 12.31 -14.26
C PRO A 141 33.60 11.76 -12.83
N GLY A 142 34.09 10.53 -12.66
CA GLY A 142 34.12 9.86 -11.35
C GLY A 142 32.88 9.03 -11.08
N ALA A 143 33.12 7.77 -10.72
CA ALA A 143 32.17 6.66 -10.78
C ALA A 143 31.20 6.58 -9.59
N ASP A 144 30.42 7.61 -9.33
CA ASP A 144 29.32 7.45 -8.39
C ASP A 144 28.07 6.96 -9.14
N ILE A 145 28.00 5.64 -9.36
CA ILE A 145 26.80 4.89 -9.81
C ILE A 145 25.59 5.06 -8.84
N ILE A 146 25.80 5.83 -7.76
CA ILE A 146 24.92 6.03 -6.61
C ILE A 146 23.58 6.71 -6.99
N PRO A 147 23.52 7.78 -7.82
CA PRO A 147 22.26 8.46 -8.10
C PRO A 147 21.25 7.59 -8.84
N LEU A 148 21.67 6.91 -9.92
CA LEU A 148 20.80 6.04 -10.72
C LEU A 148 20.31 4.84 -9.89
N THR A 149 21.20 4.21 -9.14
CA THR A 149 20.87 3.08 -8.27
C THR A 149 19.88 3.48 -7.18
N SER A 150 20.00 4.69 -6.65
CA SER A 150 19.08 5.22 -5.62
C SER A 150 17.67 5.42 -6.17
N ILE A 151 17.54 5.90 -7.42
CA ILE A 151 16.24 6.02 -8.11
C ILE A 151 15.58 4.65 -8.26
N GLN A 152 16.34 3.65 -8.72
CA GLN A 152 15.83 2.30 -8.94
C GLN A 152 15.42 1.60 -7.64
N ILE A 153 16.25 1.67 -6.59
CA ILE A 153 15.92 1.10 -5.28
C ILE A 153 14.71 1.84 -4.66
N GLY A 154 14.71 3.18 -4.72
CA GLY A 154 13.60 3.98 -4.21
C GLY A 154 12.27 3.66 -4.89
N LEU A 155 12.29 3.43 -6.20
CA LEU A 155 11.13 2.97 -6.96
C LEU A 155 10.65 1.59 -6.47
N MET A 156 11.55 0.62 -6.32
CA MET A 156 11.20 -0.73 -5.86
C MET A 156 10.57 -0.70 -4.46
N LEU A 157 11.13 0.08 -3.52
CA LEU A 157 10.58 0.23 -2.17
C LEU A 157 9.20 0.89 -2.18
N LYS A 158 9.01 1.96 -2.97
CA LYS A 158 7.69 2.60 -3.14
C LYS A 158 6.65 1.61 -3.69
N LEU A 159 7.00 0.85 -4.71
CA LEU A 159 6.13 -0.18 -5.26
C LEU A 159 5.85 -1.27 -4.22
N SER A 160 6.86 -1.71 -3.46
CA SER A 160 6.69 -2.71 -2.41
C SER A 160 5.66 -2.27 -1.38
N ASN A 161 5.74 -1.03 -0.89
CA ASN A 161 4.75 -0.46 0.02
C ASN A 161 3.36 -0.37 -0.63
N LEU A 162 3.28 0.10 -1.88
CA LEU A 162 2.02 0.21 -2.63
C LEU A 162 1.35 -1.14 -2.93
N TYR A 163 2.09 -2.25 -2.90
CA TYR A 163 1.51 -3.59 -3.06
C TYR A 163 1.59 -4.42 -1.77
N GLU A 164 1.90 -3.78 -0.64
CA GLU A 164 1.99 -4.39 0.69
C GLU A 164 2.93 -5.60 0.73
N ARG A 165 4.04 -5.50 0.01
CA ARG A 165 5.11 -6.49 0.00
C ARG A 165 6.23 -6.05 0.91
N GLN A 166 6.89 -7.01 1.52
CA GLN A 166 8.09 -6.75 2.31
C GLN A 166 9.30 -6.77 1.37
N LEU A 167 9.98 -5.63 1.25
CA LEU A 167 11.24 -5.52 0.55
C LEU A 167 12.13 -4.57 1.35
N SER A 168 13.25 -5.09 1.86
CA SER A 168 14.26 -4.25 2.50
C SER A 168 15.10 -3.53 1.46
N LYS A 169 15.77 -2.44 1.86
CA LYS A 169 16.69 -1.71 0.99
C LYS A 169 17.85 -2.60 0.55
N GLU A 170 18.32 -3.47 1.44
CA GLU A 170 19.41 -4.42 1.22
C GLU A 170 19.00 -5.46 0.18
N SER A 171 17.82 -6.07 0.31
CA SER A 171 17.30 -7.03 -0.67
C SER A 171 17.02 -6.38 -2.02
N ALA A 172 16.49 -5.14 -2.03
CA ALA A 172 16.31 -4.39 -3.27
C ALA A 172 17.65 -4.15 -4.00
N LYS A 173 18.70 -3.78 -3.24
CA LYS A 173 20.04 -3.58 -3.77
C LYS A 173 20.62 -4.88 -4.32
N GLU A 174 20.50 -5.98 -3.59
CA GLU A 174 20.97 -7.29 -4.03
C GLU A 174 20.27 -7.76 -5.31
N LEU A 175 18.93 -7.69 -5.35
CA LEU A 175 18.14 -8.01 -6.54
C LEU A 175 18.59 -7.18 -7.74
N LEU A 176 18.80 -5.89 -7.55
CA LEU A 176 19.25 -5.00 -8.61
C LEU A 176 20.65 -5.39 -9.11
N VAL A 177 21.59 -5.64 -8.20
CA VAL A 177 22.96 -6.07 -8.55
C VAL A 177 22.92 -7.39 -9.31
N VAL A 178 22.20 -8.40 -8.83
CA VAL A 178 22.11 -9.72 -9.49
C VAL A 178 21.45 -9.58 -10.87
N THR A 179 20.39 -8.78 -10.95
CA THR A 179 19.68 -8.50 -12.22
C THR A 179 20.61 -7.78 -13.21
N ILE A 180 21.40 -6.80 -12.80
CA ILE A 180 22.27 -6.05 -13.72
C ILE A 180 23.55 -6.82 -14.07
N VAL A 181 24.21 -7.41 -13.08
CA VAL A 181 25.55 -8.00 -13.21
C VAL A 181 25.52 -9.40 -13.83
N GLY A 182 24.40 -10.13 -13.70
CA GLY A 182 24.23 -11.44 -14.31
C GLY A 182 24.40 -11.42 -15.84
N ASN A 183 24.91 -12.52 -16.41
CA ASN A 183 25.17 -12.65 -17.85
C ASN A 183 23.92 -12.36 -18.71
N SER A 184 22.75 -12.77 -18.23
CA SER A 184 21.45 -12.50 -18.86
C SER A 184 21.09 -11.00 -18.81
N GLY A 185 21.40 -10.33 -17.71
CA GLY A 185 21.11 -8.91 -17.52
C GLY A 185 21.96 -8.01 -18.38
N LYS A 186 23.28 -8.17 -18.33
CA LYS A 186 24.21 -7.43 -19.21
C LYS A 186 23.82 -7.56 -20.68
N THR A 187 23.28 -8.69 -21.10
CA THR A 187 22.84 -8.92 -22.48
C THR A 187 21.52 -8.23 -22.77
N ALA A 188 20.53 -8.35 -21.89
CA ALA A 188 19.24 -7.68 -22.01
C ALA A 188 19.38 -6.15 -22.04
N PHE A 189 20.17 -5.56 -21.13
CA PHE A 189 20.44 -4.12 -21.10
C PHE A 189 21.21 -3.65 -22.35
N ARG A 190 22.19 -4.42 -22.83
CA ARG A 190 22.89 -4.10 -24.09
C ARG A 190 21.97 -4.14 -25.30
N GLN A 191 20.94 -4.98 -25.30
CA GLN A 191 19.96 -5.02 -26.39
C GLN A 191 18.95 -3.88 -26.30
N ILE A 192 18.51 -3.52 -25.09
CA ILE A 192 17.70 -2.32 -24.84
C ILE A 192 18.44 -1.07 -25.33
N ALA A 193 19.76 -0.98 -25.12
CA ALA A 193 20.58 0.12 -25.62
C ALA A 193 20.51 0.32 -27.14
N LYS A 194 20.24 -0.75 -27.89
CA LYS A 194 20.14 -0.69 -29.36
C LYS A 194 18.82 -0.11 -29.85
N LEU A 195 17.81 -0.01 -28.98
CA LEU A 195 16.51 0.58 -29.31
C LEU A 195 16.54 2.13 -29.26
N VAL A 196 17.68 2.73 -28.89
CA VAL A 196 17.85 4.17 -28.74
C VAL A 196 18.76 4.70 -29.87
N PRO A 197 18.24 5.43 -30.87
CA PRO A 197 19.04 5.99 -31.95
C PRO A 197 19.84 7.24 -31.51
N GLY A 198 21.12 7.39 -31.93
CA GLY A 198 21.89 8.65 -31.86
C GLY A 198 23.21 8.64 -31.05
N TYR A 199 23.91 9.79 -30.99
CA TYR A 199 25.23 9.96 -30.34
C TYR A 199 25.23 9.65 -28.81
N GLY A 200 26.39 9.23 -28.29
CA GLY A 200 26.56 8.50 -27.02
C GLY A 200 25.82 8.96 -25.74
N ALA A 201 25.53 10.26 -25.58
CA ALA A 201 24.75 10.76 -24.43
C ALA A 201 23.25 10.44 -24.53
N VAL A 202 22.70 10.45 -25.76
CA VAL A 202 21.30 10.07 -26.03
C VAL A 202 21.11 8.58 -25.78
N ILE A 203 22.08 7.75 -26.19
CA ILE A 203 22.10 6.31 -25.89
C ILE A 203 22.14 6.08 -24.37
N ALA A 204 23.04 6.74 -23.65
CA ALA A 204 23.17 6.56 -22.20
C ALA A 204 21.90 6.98 -21.44
N ALA A 205 21.26 8.09 -21.85
CA ALA A 205 19.98 8.54 -21.32
C ALA A 205 18.85 7.51 -21.60
N GLY A 206 18.74 7.05 -22.84
CA GLY A 206 17.72 6.08 -23.22
C GLY A 206 17.91 4.72 -22.54
N VAL A 207 19.15 4.27 -22.37
CA VAL A 207 19.48 3.04 -21.62
C VAL A 207 19.06 3.16 -20.17
N ALA A 208 19.44 4.23 -19.48
CA ALA A 208 19.12 4.42 -18.07
C ALA A 208 17.61 4.55 -17.83
N SER A 209 16.90 5.28 -18.69
CA SER A 209 15.45 5.40 -18.65
C SER A 209 14.77 4.05 -18.87
N THR A 210 15.10 3.37 -19.98
CA THR A 210 14.45 2.10 -20.35
C THR A 210 14.74 1.00 -19.33
N ALA A 211 15.96 0.96 -18.79
CA ALA A 211 16.33 0.05 -17.72
C ALA A 211 15.44 0.23 -16.48
N THR A 212 15.22 1.48 -16.09
CA THR A 212 14.41 1.84 -14.92
C THR A 212 12.93 1.56 -15.15
N LEU A 213 12.42 1.83 -16.36
CA LEU A 213 11.04 1.48 -16.76
C LEU A 213 10.82 -0.04 -16.72
N ALA A 214 11.74 -0.82 -17.32
CA ALA A 214 11.61 -2.27 -17.37
C ALA A 214 11.65 -2.89 -15.96
N LEU A 215 12.53 -2.40 -15.09
CA LEU A 215 12.57 -2.79 -13.68
C LEU A 215 11.26 -2.43 -12.96
N GLY A 216 10.78 -1.20 -13.11
CA GLY A 216 9.57 -0.71 -12.45
C GLY A 216 8.31 -1.49 -12.87
N TYR A 217 8.11 -1.66 -14.18
CA TYR A 217 6.98 -2.43 -14.71
C TYR A 217 7.10 -3.92 -14.39
N GLY A 218 8.31 -4.48 -14.35
CA GLY A 218 8.55 -5.86 -13.92
C GLY A 218 8.15 -6.08 -12.46
N THR A 219 8.61 -5.20 -11.56
CA THR A 219 8.23 -5.23 -10.14
C THR A 219 6.71 -5.07 -9.96
N LYS A 220 6.09 -4.12 -10.68
CA LYS A 220 4.64 -3.94 -10.68
C LYS A 220 3.91 -5.23 -11.10
N TYR A 221 4.33 -5.83 -12.22
CA TYR A 221 3.73 -7.06 -12.74
C TYR A 221 3.83 -8.21 -11.74
N VAL A 222 5.01 -8.42 -11.15
CA VAL A 222 5.24 -9.46 -10.14
C VAL A 222 4.26 -9.29 -8.98
N TYR A 223 4.14 -8.07 -8.46
CA TYR A 223 3.28 -7.80 -7.30
C TYR A 223 1.79 -7.90 -7.61
N GLU A 224 1.33 -7.40 -8.76
CA GLU A 224 -0.06 -7.52 -9.22
C GLU A 224 -0.48 -8.99 -9.40
N ASN A 225 0.45 -9.84 -9.85
CA ASN A 225 0.24 -11.28 -10.03
C ASN A 225 0.54 -12.11 -8.77
N LYS A 226 0.82 -11.44 -7.65
CA LYS A 226 1.14 -12.05 -6.36
C LYS A 226 2.35 -13.00 -6.38
N LEU A 227 3.28 -12.77 -7.29
CA LEU A 227 4.52 -13.55 -7.42
C LEU A 227 5.59 -13.03 -6.45
N GLU A 228 6.61 -13.85 -6.21
CA GLU A 228 7.81 -13.43 -5.49
C GLU A 228 8.73 -12.62 -6.41
N LEU A 229 9.33 -11.57 -5.85
CA LEU A 229 10.25 -10.70 -6.58
C LEU A 229 11.63 -11.36 -6.64
N THR A 230 11.90 -12.03 -7.75
CA THR A 230 13.19 -12.68 -8.01
C THR A 230 13.87 -12.11 -9.27
N PRO A 231 15.20 -12.27 -9.42
CA PRO A 231 15.90 -11.84 -10.64
C PRO A 231 15.34 -12.50 -11.91
N GLU A 232 14.91 -13.77 -11.83
CA GLU A 232 14.36 -14.52 -12.95
C GLU A 232 13.04 -13.93 -13.43
N GLN A 233 12.17 -13.52 -12.51
CA GLN A 233 10.89 -12.89 -12.85
C GLN A 233 11.11 -11.53 -13.52
N LEU A 234 12.02 -10.72 -12.98
CA LEU A 234 12.41 -9.44 -13.56
C LEU A 234 12.99 -9.63 -14.96
N MET A 235 13.88 -10.61 -15.15
CA MET A 235 14.44 -10.95 -16.47
C MET A 235 13.39 -11.46 -17.45
N GLY A 236 12.48 -12.31 -17.00
CA GLY A 236 11.38 -12.81 -17.79
C GLY A 236 10.48 -11.66 -18.27
N PHE A 237 10.23 -10.68 -17.40
CA PHE A 237 9.50 -9.48 -17.77
C PHE A 237 10.27 -8.61 -18.77
N VAL A 238 11.56 -8.36 -18.54
CA VAL A 238 12.42 -7.58 -19.47
C VAL A 238 12.40 -8.18 -20.88
N LYS A 239 12.45 -9.51 -21.00
CA LYS A 239 12.34 -10.21 -22.30
C LYS A 239 10.99 -9.99 -22.97
N ARG A 240 9.88 -10.07 -22.21
CA ARG A 240 8.52 -9.80 -22.74
C ARG A 240 8.33 -8.34 -23.14
N PHE A 241 8.84 -7.42 -22.31
CA PHE A 241 8.80 -5.99 -22.56
C PHE A 241 9.53 -5.63 -23.85
N ARG A 242 10.71 -6.23 -24.07
CA ARG A 242 11.45 -6.13 -25.34
C ARG A 242 10.64 -6.63 -26.52
N LYS A 243 10.12 -7.86 -26.47
CA LYS A 243 9.38 -8.46 -27.59
C LYS A 243 8.22 -7.58 -28.04
N LYS A 244 7.46 -7.03 -27.08
CA LYS A 244 6.36 -6.11 -27.36
C LYS A 244 6.80 -4.76 -27.96
N ALA A 245 7.99 -4.27 -27.57
CA ALA A 245 8.56 -3.05 -28.14
C ALA A 245 9.09 -3.25 -29.57
N GLU A 246 9.62 -4.44 -29.87
CA GLU A 246 10.05 -4.81 -31.23
C GLU A 246 8.84 -4.93 -32.17
N GLU A 247 7.80 -5.66 -31.76
CA GLU A 247 6.55 -5.83 -32.52
C GLU A 247 5.87 -4.48 -32.86
N SER A 248 5.85 -3.54 -31.92
CA SER A 248 5.26 -2.19 -32.14
C SER A 248 6.12 -1.27 -33.01
N SER A 249 7.44 -1.50 -33.09
CA SER A 249 8.34 -0.75 -33.98
C SER A 249 8.31 -1.23 -35.43
N GLU A 250 7.93 -2.49 -35.66
CA GLU A 250 7.72 -3.05 -37.00
C GLU A 250 6.39 -2.55 -37.61
N GLU A 251 5.31 -2.47 -36.82
CA GLU A 251 4.01 -1.92 -37.24
C GLU A 251 4.01 -0.41 -37.58
N THR A 252 5.01 0.34 -37.12
CA THR A 252 5.11 1.80 -37.40
C THR A 252 5.95 2.10 -38.65
N ASN A 253 6.62 1.09 -39.23
CA ASN A 253 7.47 1.22 -40.41
C ASN A 253 6.88 0.53 -41.68
N GLU A 254 5.64 0.05 -41.60
CA GLU A 254 4.76 -0.29 -42.75
C GLU A 254 3.73 0.83 -42.99
#